data_AF-A0A937MR03-F1
#
_entry.id   AF-A0A937MR03-F1
#
_cell.length_a   1.000
_cell.length_b   1.000
_cell.length_c   1.000
_cell.angle_alpha   90.00
_cell.angle_beta   90.00
_cell.angle_gamma   90.00
#
_symmetry.space_group_name_H-M   'P 1'
#
loop_
_entity.id
_entity.type
_entity.pdbx_description
1 polymer ?
#
loop_
_entity_poly.entity_id
_entity_poly.type
_entity_poly.pdbx_seq_one_letter_code
_entity_poly.pdbx_strand_id
1 'polypeptide(L)'
;LWIQELDIQEEIEKNWGDIHKYLSTLLNTTGLDEILAEELAILPGMEEVSLLLHINRYVRTKKFDVILLDCAPTGESLRFISIPTTLDWYMKKIFKIERAIVKYARPLAKRLYDVPLPGEDYFEAIEFLFERLRGVDEILIDPEITTVRLITNPEKIVLKETQRAFMYFSLYKMSIDGIIMNRVLPDSIKETYFSGWKKSQKNYIKKAEAYFSPIPLFPVNLFKSEVLGFDSLKALADQIYKEKDPLERFFDGEPYSFVKANGKYQLRVKLPFISKEDVDLNKISDELIIRVGSFKRHIMLPRQVAASNSVKAKLDGEYLSVHFDS
;
A
#
# COMPACT_ATOMS: atom_id res chain seq x y z
N LEU A 1 15.58 16.45 13.65
CA LEU A 1 14.67 15.28 13.55
C LEU A 1 13.41 15.62 14.32
N TRP A 2 12.25 15.50 13.68
CA TRP A 2 10.95 15.62 14.34
C TRP A 2 10.31 14.23 14.32
N ILE A 3 9.67 13.84 15.42
CA ILE A 3 8.92 12.59 15.53
C ILE A 3 7.50 12.97 15.92
N GLN A 4 6.53 12.43 15.21
CA GLN A 4 5.12 12.58 15.53
C GLN A 4 4.49 11.19 15.54
N GLU A 5 3.86 10.85 16.65
CA GLU A 5 2.97 9.71 16.78
C GLU A 5 1.54 10.24 16.65
N LEU A 6 0.74 9.65 15.77
CA LEU A 6 -0.65 10.05 15.58
C LEU A 6 -1.52 9.26 16.54
N ASP A 7 -1.83 9.87 17.68
CA ASP A 7 -2.92 9.40 18.54
C ASP A 7 -4.22 10.03 18.07
N ILE A 8 -5.12 9.23 17.49
CA ILE A 8 -6.40 9.70 16.95
C ILE A 8 -7.24 10.37 18.03
N GLN A 9 -7.20 9.88 19.28
CA GLN A 9 -7.98 10.45 20.38
C GLN A 9 -7.46 11.86 20.69
N GLU A 10 -6.14 12.02 20.85
CA GLU A 10 -5.54 13.34 21.08
C GLU A 10 -5.70 14.27 19.88
N GLU A 11 -5.60 13.76 18.65
CA GLU A 11 -5.65 14.57 17.43
C GLU A 11 -7.05 15.16 17.23
N ILE A 12 -8.10 14.37 17.50
CA ILE A 12 -9.51 14.81 17.51
C ILE A 12 -9.72 15.93 18.54
N GLU A 13 -9.13 15.82 19.72
CA GLU A 13 -9.28 16.81 20.81
C GLU A 13 -8.46 18.09 20.61
N LYS A 14 -7.18 17.99 20.20
CA LYS A 14 -6.22 19.12 20.24
C LYS A 14 -6.20 19.97 18.98
N ASN A 15 -6.39 19.38 17.79
CA ASN A 15 -6.04 20.05 16.53
C ASN A 15 -7.14 20.03 15.46
N TRP A 16 -8.26 19.35 15.70
CA TRP A 16 -9.20 18.96 14.65
C TRP A 16 -10.65 19.43 14.87
N GLY A 17 -10.89 20.60 15.46
CA GLY A 17 -12.27 21.13 15.62
C GLY A 17 -13.09 21.14 14.32
N ASP A 18 -12.49 21.55 13.20
CA ASP A 18 -13.17 21.61 11.90
C ASP A 18 -13.40 20.23 11.27
N ILE A 19 -12.46 19.30 11.47
CA ILE A 19 -12.50 17.98 10.83
C ILE A 19 -13.32 17.01 11.70
N HIS A 20 -13.24 17.10 13.03
CA HIS A 20 -14.15 16.45 13.97
C HIS A 20 -15.60 16.85 13.67
N LYS A 21 -15.88 18.15 13.54
CA LYS A 21 -17.23 18.62 13.21
C LYS A 21 -17.76 17.97 11.93
N TYR A 22 -16.94 17.88 10.89
CA TYR A 22 -17.31 17.22 9.64
C TYR A 22 -17.53 15.70 9.81
N LEU A 23 -16.60 14.99 10.49
CA LEU A 23 -16.66 13.55 10.71
C LEU A 23 -17.86 13.15 11.56
N SER A 24 -18.12 13.87 12.65
CA SER A 24 -19.29 13.69 13.49
C SER A 24 -20.59 13.89 12.70
N THR A 25 -20.65 14.90 11.82
CA THR A 25 -21.80 15.11 10.92
C THR A 25 -22.01 13.95 9.93
N LEU A 26 -20.93 13.34 9.42
CA LEU A 26 -21.04 12.15 8.57
C LEU A 26 -21.67 10.95 9.28
N LEU A 27 -21.41 10.81 10.57
CA LEU A 27 -21.67 9.56 11.29
C LEU A 27 -22.96 9.60 12.10
N ASN A 28 -23.30 10.75 12.69
CA ASN A 28 -24.56 10.96 13.43
C ASN A 28 -25.81 10.77 12.56
N THR A 29 -25.70 10.84 11.23
CA THR A 29 -26.83 10.64 10.29
C THR A 29 -27.07 9.18 9.92
N THR A 30 -26.22 8.23 10.36
CA THR A 30 -26.42 6.79 10.13
C THR A 30 -27.29 6.10 11.20
N GLY A 31 -27.83 6.87 12.16
CA GLY A 31 -28.70 6.34 13.23
C GLY A 31 -27.95 5.86 14.46
N LEU A 32 -26.67 6.22 14.60
CA LEU A 32 -25.90 6.12 15.83
C LEU A 32 -26.01 7.47 16.54
N ASP A 33 -26.54 7.47 17.78
CA ASP A 33 -26.65 8.66 18.62
C ASP A 33 -25.28 9.35 18.81
N GLU A 34 -25.29 10.64 19.17
CA GLU A 34 -24.12 11.54 19.33
C GLU A 34 -22.81 10.81 19.67
N ILE A 35 -22.03 10.51 18.63
CA ILE A 35 -20.78 9.78 18.79
C ILE A 35 -19.77 10.73 19.45
N LEU A 36 -19.39 10.42 20.69
CA LEU A 36 -18.34 11.13 21.42
C LEU A 36 -17.01 11.02 20.66
N ALA A 37 -16.10 11.99 20.86
CA ALA A 37 -14.76 11.97 20.27
C ALA A 37 -14.01 10.63 20.52
N GLU A 38 -14.24 10.02 21.69
CA GLU A 38 -13.69 8.73 22.09
C GLU A 38 -14.20 7.55 21.25
N GLU A 39 -15.44 7.63 20.76
CA GLU A 39 -16.08 6.58 19.94
C GLU A 39 -15.72 6.71 18.45
N LEU A 40 -15.38 7.92 17.98
CA LEU A 40 -14.87 8.16 16.62
C LEU A 40 -13.51 7.50 16.37
N ALA A 41 -12.64 7.45 17.39
CA ALA A 41 -11.34 6.80 17.30
C ALA A 41 -11.43 5.28 17.09
N ILE A 42 -12.61 4.69 17.36
CA ILE A 42 -12.89 3.26 17.23
C ILE A 42 -13.32 2.90 15.79
N LEU A 43 -13.60 3.90 14.94
CA LEU A 43 -14.09 3.65 13.59
C LEU A 43 -12.98 3.23 12.62
N PRO A 44 -13.23 2.17 11.83
CA PRO A 44 -12.24 1.67 10.87
C PRO A 44 -11.99 2.71 9.76
N GLY A 45 -10.72 2.99 9.46
CA GLY A 45 -10.30 3.92 8.40
C GLY A 45 -9.96 5.34 8.87
N MET A 46 -10.25 5.67 10.14
CA MET A 46 -10.06 7.02 10.68
C MET A 46 -8.59 7.39 10.86
N GLU A 47 -7.78 6.43 11.28
CA GLU A 47 -6.32 6.58 11.40
C GLU A 47 -5.71 6.95 10.05
N GLU A 48 -6.12 6.23 9.02
CA GLU A 48 -5.61 6.38 7.67
C GLU A 48 -6.04 7.70 7.03
N VAL A 49 -7.30 8.11 7.22
CA VAL A 49 -7.79 9.43 6.76
C VAL A 49 -7.04 10.56 7.48
N SER A 50 -6.84 10.44 8.80
CA SER A 50 -6.07 11.40 9.57
C SER A 50 -4.64 11.54 9.04
N LEU A 51 -3.98 10.41 8.85
CA LEU A 51 -2.63 10.35 8.32
C LEU A 51 -2.53 11.00 6.92
N LEU A 52 -3.45 10.70 6.01
CA LEU A 52 -3.47 11.33 4.67
C LEU A 52 -3.63 12.85 4.75
N LEU A 53 -4.46 13.34 5.67
CA LEU A 53 -4.67 14.78 5.87
C LEU A 53 -3.40 15.47 6.42
N HIS A 54 -2.68 14.82 7.33
CA HIS A 54 -1.39 15.30 7.82
C HIS A 54 -0.33 15.33 6.73
N ILE A 55 -0.20 14.25 5.94
CA ILE A 55 0.72 14.18 4.81
C ILE A 55 0.43 15.30 3.81
N ASN A 56 -0.84 15.46 3.40
CA ASN A 56 -1.22 16.52 2.46
C ASN A 56 -0.83 17.90 3.00
N ARG A 57 -1.09 18.16 4.28
CA ARG A 57 -0.73 19.41 4.94
C ARG A 57 0.78 19.64 4.91
N TYR A 58 1.59 18.64 5.28
CA TYR A 58 3.04 18.78 5.34
C TYR A 58 3.68 18.97 3.98
N VAL A 59 3.18 18.27 2.96
CA VAL A 59 3.62 18.45 1.58
C VAL A 59 3.24 19.83 1.06
N ARG A 60 1.99 20.27 1.24
CA ARG A 60 1.51 21.60 0.79
C ARG A 60 2.22 22.77 1.45
N THR A 61 2.50 22.64 2.74
CA THR A 61 3.20 23.68 3.51
C THR A 61 4.73 23.60 3.39
N LYS A 62 5.25 22.57 2.69
CA LYS A 62 6.69 22.28 2.57
C LYS A 62 7.40 22.34 3.92
N LYS A 63 6.76 21.77 4.95
CA LYS A 63 7.24 21.87 6.34
C LYS A 63 8.51 21.06 6.57
N PHE A 64 8.68 19.98 5.80
CA PHE A 64 9.81 19.05 5.90
C PHE A 64 10.36 18.76 4.51
N ASP A 65 11.67 18.56 4.42
CA ASP A 65 12.33 18.11 3.19
C ASP A 65 12.08 16.61 2.92
N VAL A 66 11.97 15.81 3.99
CA VAL A 66 11.70 14.37 3.94
C VAL A 66 10.68 14.00 5.02
N ILE A 67 9.71 13.17 4.65
CA ILE A 67 8.74 12.57 5.56
C ILE A 67 8.96 11.06 5.54
N LEU A 68 9.34 10.49 6.69
CA LEU A 68 9.38 9.04 6.87
C LEU A 68 8.07 8.61 7.52
N LEU A 69 7.35 7.72 6.83
CA LEU A 69 6.09 7.18 7.30
C LEU A 69 6.29 5.75 7.78
N ASP A 70 6.06 5.51 9.07
CA ASP A 70 5.94 4.16 9.61
C ASP A 70 4.49 3.70 9.46
N CYS A 71 4.22 2.93 8.41
CA CYS A 71 2.86 2.46 8.15
C CYS A 71 2.51 1.26 9.02
N ALA A 72 1.24 1.19 9.44
CA ALA A 72 0.64 0.01 10.05
C ALA A 72 0.86 -1.27 9.19
N PRO A 73 0.76 -2.48 9.77
CA PRO A 73 0.98 -3.74 9.07
C PRO A 73 0.23 -3.86 7.74
N THR A 74 0.69 -4.77 6.88
CA THR A 74 0.37 -4.75 5.44
C THR A 74 -1.12 -4.55 5.12
N GLY A 75 -2.05 -5.18 5.84
CA GLY A 75 -3.49 -5.04 5.61
C GLY A 75 -4.06 -3.63 5.84
N GLU A 76 -3.61 -2.93 6.87
CA GLU A 76 -4.05 -1.57 7.23
C GLU A 76 -3.42 -0.53 6.28
N SER A 77 -2.14 -0.73 5.91
CA SER A 77 -1.47 0.05 4.85
C SER A 77 -2.26 0.08 3.52
N LEU A 78 -2.99 -0.99 3.18
CA LEU A 78 -3.79 -1.03 1.95
C LEU A 78 -4.98 -0.08 1.98
N ARG A 79 -5.61 0.10 3.15
CA ARG A 79 -6.74 1.00 3.30
C ARG A 79 -6.28 2.43 3.04
N PHE A 80 -5.19 2.84 3.69
CA PHE A 80 -4.53 4.13 3.49
C PHE A 80 -4.33 4.50 2.02
N ILE A 81 -3.79 3.59 1.21
CA ILE A 81 -3.50 3.85 -0.22
C ILE A 81 -4.79 3.87 -1.06
N SER A 82 -5.78 3.06 -0.68
CA SER A 82 -7.02 2.91 -1.45
C SER A 82 -8.01 4.07 -1.26
N ILE A 83 -7.96 4.75 -0.11
CA ILE A 83 -8.91 5.81 0.27
C ILE A 83 -8.96 6.94 -0.77
N PRO A 84 -7.84 7.56 -1.20
CA PRO A 84 -7.88 8.65 -2.16
C PRO A 84 -8.56 8.28 -3.48
N THR A 85 -8.20 7.12 -4.04
CA THR A 85 -8.76 6.63 -5.32
C THR A 85 -10.24 6.27 -5.19
N THR A 86 -10.63 5.65 -4.08
CA THR A 86 -12.01 5.24 -3.83
C THR A 86 -12.91 6.46 -3.64
N LEU A 87 -12.44 7.45 -2.88
CA LEU A 87 -13.15 8.69 -2.63
C LEU A 87 -13.34 9.49 -3.92
N ASP A 88 -12.31 9.62 -4.75
CA ASP A 88 -12.42 10.30 -6.06
C ASP A 88 -13.47 9.63 -6.96
N TRP A 89 -13.47 8.29 -7.04
CA TRP A 89 -14.47 7.56 -7.81
C TRP A 89 -15.89 7.79 -7.27
N TYR A 90 -16.07 7.72 -5.95
CA TYR A 90 -17.36 7.97 -5.29
C TYR A 90 -17.88 9.38 -5.61
N MET A 91 -17.03 10.39 -5.48
CA MET A 91 -17.36 11.79 -5.77
C MET A 91 -17.77 12.01 -7.23
N LYS A 92 -17.09 11.34 -8.17
CA LYS A 92 -17.36 11.45 -9.61
C LYS A 92 -18.62 10.69 -10.06
N LYS A 93 -18.95 9.57 -9.42
CA LYS A 93 -19.96 8.62 -9.94
C LYS A 93 -21.23 8.53 -9.12
N ILE A 94 -21.13 8.58 -7.79
CA ILE A 94 -22.24 8.27 -6.89
C ILE A 94 -22.75 9.54 -6.21
N PHE A 95 -21.86 10.36 -5.66
CA PHE A 95 -22.20 11.47 -4.77
C PHE A 95 -23.28 12.42 -5.34
N LYS A 96 -23.15 12.85 -6.60
CA LYS A 96 -24.12 13.76 -7.24
C LYS A 96 -25.51 13.14 -7.36
N ILE A 97 -25.57 11.83 -7.59
CA ILE A 97 -26.83 11.09 -7.73
C ILE A 97 -27.50 10.97 -6.37
N GLU A 98 -26.75 10.55 -5.34
CA GLU A 98 -27.25 10.45 -3.96
C GLU A 98 -27.78 11.78 -3.44
N ARG A 99 -26.99 12.86 -3.59
CA ARG A 99 -27.39 14.21 -3.17
C ARG A 99 -28.67 14.67 -3.87
N ALA A 100 -28.80 14.41 -5.18
CA ALA A 100 -30.00 14.75 -5.93
C ALA A 100 -31.21 13.93 -5.45
N ILE A 101 -31.09 12.61 -5.32
CA ILE A 101 -32.17 11.73 -4.86
C ILE A 101 -32.66 12.18 -3.48
N VAL A 102 -31.75 12.39 -2.53
CA VAL A 102 -32.11 12.83 -1.18
C VAL A 102 -32.82 14.19 -1.23
N LYS A 103 -32.34 15.15 -2.01
CA LYS A 103 -32.99 16.47 -2.16
C LYS A 103 -34.43 16.38 -2.66
N TYR A 104 -34.72 15.48 -3.62
CA TYR A 104 -36.06 15.31 -4.17
C TYR A 104 -36.95 14.37 -3.36
N ALA A 105 -36.38 13.38 -2.68
CA ALA A 105 -37.12 12.42 -1.86
C ALA A 105 -37.41 12.92 -0.44
N ARG A 106 -36.61 13.86 0.08
CA ARG A 106 -36.74 14.42 1.45
C ARG A 106 -38.14 14.95 1.78
N PRO A 107 -38.88 15.66 0.89
CA PRO A 107 -40.24 16.11 1.19
C PRO A 107 -41.25 14.97 1.37
N LEU A 108 -41.02 13.82 0.73
CA LEU A 108 -41.93 12.68 0.71
C LEU A 108 -41.60 11.65 1.80
N ALA A 109 -40.30 11.44 2.05
CA ALA A 109 -39.79 10.47 3.02
C ALA A 109 -40.03 10.88 4.48
N LYS A 110 -40.00 12.20 4.79
CA LYS A 110 -40.33 12.74 6.13
C LYS A 110 -41.75 12.39 6.61
N ARG A 111 -42.62 11.90 5.72
CA ARG A 111 -44.01 11.51 6.03
C ARG A 111 -44.24 10.00 6.12
N LEU A 112 -43.30 9.16 5.69
CA LEU A 112 -43.54 7.73 5.44
C LEU A 112 -42.55 6.78 6.12
N TYR A 113 -41.35 7.24 6.49
CA TYR A 113 -40.33 6.40 7.13
C TYR A 113 -39.67 7.10 8.33
N ASP A 114 -39.39 6.34 9.39
CA ASP A 114 -38.67 6.77 10.61
C ASP A 114 -37.15 6.85 10.44
N VAL A 115 -36.62 6.59 9.25
CA VAL A 115 -35.17 6.63 9.01
C VAL A 115 -34.74 8.08 8.73
N PRO A 116 -33.81 8.66 9.52
CA PRO A 116 -33.29 9.99 9.26
C PRO A 116 -32.55 10.02 7.93
N LEU A 117 -33.05 10.81 6.97
CA LEU A 117 -32.32 11.07 5.73
C LEU A 117 -31.15 12.02 6.00
N PRO A 118 -29.98 11.81 5.37
CA PRO A 118 -28.84 12.70 5.52
C PRO A 118 -29.20 14.15 5.21
N GLY A 119 -28.73 15.09 6.04
CA GLY A 119 -28.90 16.53 5.85
C GLY A 119 -28.02 17.11 4.73
N GLU A 120 -28.13 18.40 4.41
CA GLU A 120 -27.17 19.04 3.45
C GLU A 120 -25.77 19.17 4.06
N ASP A 121 -25.71 19.38 5.38
CA ASP A 121 -24.51 19.38 6.18
C ASP A 121 -23.69 18.09 6.00
N TYR A 122 -24.33 16.91 5.94
CA TYR A 122 -23.66 15.65 5.59
C TYR A 122 -22.92 15.71 4.25
N PHE A 123 -23.58 16.21 3.21
CA PHE A 123 -22.97 16.28 1.87
C PHE A 123 -21.85 17.32 1.80
N GLU A 124 -22.03 18.48 2.45
CA GLU A 124 -20.98 19.50 2.59
C GLU A 124 -19.75 18.95 3.33
N ALA A 125 -19.99 18.12 4.35
CA ALA A 125 -18.97 17.44 5.11
C ALA A 125 -18.12 16.52 4.18
N ILE A 126 -18.75 15.67 3.37
CA ILE A 126 -18.02 14.83 2.38
C ILE A 126 -17.23 15.68 1.39
N GLU A 127 -17.84 16.73 0.82
CA GLU A 127 -17.16 17.62 -0.13
C GLU A 127 -15.92 18.26 0.50
N PHE A 128 -16.02 18.70 1.75
CA PHE A 128 -14.90 19.27 2.49
C PHE A 128 -13.75 18.27 2.66
N LEU A 129 -14.03 17.03 3.08
CA LEU A 129 -13.00 15.99 3.18
C LEU A 129 -12.31 15.77 1.83
N PHE A 130 -13.10 15.62 0.78
CA PHE A 130 -12.58 15.36 -0.55
C PHE A 130 -11.63 16.47 -1.00
N GLU A 131 -12.00 17.74 -0.79
CA GLU A 131 -11.13 18.87 -1.09
C GLU A 131 -9.84 18.87 -0.25
N ARG A 132 -9.92 18.46 1.02
CA ARG A 132 -8.76 18.37 1.91
C ARG A 132 -7.85 17.18 1.60
N LEU A 133 -8.36 16.14 0.95
CA LEU A 133 -7.58 15.00 0.45
C LEU A 133 -7.17 15.14 -1.03
N ARG A 134 -7.66 16.16 -1.74
CA ARG A 134 -7.36 16.37 -3.15
C ARG A 134 -5.85 16.49 -3.39
N GLY A 135 -5.36 15.72 -4.36
CA GLY A 135 -3.97 15.69 -4.80
C GLY A 135 -3.07 14.78 -3.96
N VAL A 136 -3.58 14.14 -2.90
CA VAL A 136 -2.80 13.18 -2.12
C VAL A 136 -2.49 11.93 -2.93
N ASP A 137 -3.41 11.50 -3.78
CA ASP A 137 -3.20 10.40 -4.72
C ASP A 137 -2.01 10.68 -5.64
N GLU A 138 -1.94 11.87 -6.24
CA GLU A 138 -0.83 12.30 -7.10
C GLU A 138 0.51 12.26 -6.37
N ILE A 139 0.55 12.74 -5.11
CA ILE A 139 1.75 12.69 -4.25
C ILE A 139 2.20 11.25 -4.01
N LEU A 140 1.27 10.34 -3.70
CA LEU A 140 1.58 8.96 -3.34
C LEU A 140 2.06 8.13 -4.53
N ILE A 141 1.55 8.39 -5.74
CA ILE A 141 1.90 7.64 -6.95
C ILE A 141 3.07 8.23 -7.73
N ASP A 142 3.55 9.42 -7.39
CA ASP A 142 4.68 10.07 -8.05
C ASP A 142 6.01 9.53 -7.48
N PRO A 143 6.77 8.71 -8.21
CA PRO A 143 8.18 8.53 -7.91
C PRO A 143 8.94 9.67 -8.56
N GLU A 144 9.97 10.25 -8.04
CA GLU A 144 10.20 11.63 -7.63
C GLU A 144 9.74 12.07 -6.24
N ILE A 145 8.52 11.79 -5.80
CA ILE A 145 8.06 12.29 -4.48
C ILE A 145 8.00 11.18 -3.42
N THR A 146 7.42 10.03 -3.76
CA THR A 146 7.10 8.96 -2.81
C THR A 146 7.70 7.63 -3.26
N THR A 147 8.31 6.91 -2.31
CA THR A 147 8.75 5.52 -2.49
C THR A 147 8.41 4.69 -1.26
N VAL A 148 8.37 3.37 -1.43
CA VAL A 148 8.04 2.39 -0.40
C VAL A 148 9.20 1.41 -0.25
N ARG A 149 9.59 1.16 1.00
CA ARG A 149 10.51 0.09 1.34
C ARG A 149 9.79 -0.97 2.15
N LEU A 150 9.78 -2.20 1.66
CA LEU A 150 9.11 -3.30 2.36
C LEU A 150 10.09 -4.00 3.30
N ILE A 151 9.60 -4.39 4.48
CA ILE A 151 10.37 -5.17 5.44
C ILE A 151 9.80 -6.60 5.47
N THR A 152 10.68 -7.60 5.49
CA THR A 152 10.29 -9.01 5.54
C THR A 152 11.29 -9.83 6.34
N ASN A 153 10.91 -11.06 6.71
CA ASN A 153 11.80 -12.04 7.33
C ASN A 153 12.01 -13.22 6.37
N PRO A 154 13.12 -13.97 6.47
CA PRO A 154 13.42 -15.12 5.62
C PRO A 154 12.61 -16.37 6.01
N GLU A 155 11.30 -16.23 6.06
CA GLU A 155 10.31 -17.23 6.45
C GLU A 155 9.19 -17.29 5.41
N LYS A 156 8.66 -18.50 5.17
CA LYS A 156 7.68 -18.73 4.09
C LYS A 156 6.44 -17.83 4.17
N ILE A 157 5.85 -17.72 5.36
CA ILE A 157 4.58 -17.03 5.57
C ILE A 157 4.80 -15.52 5.43
N VAL A 158 5.81 -14.99 6.11
CA VAL A 158 6.17 -13.56 6.07
C VAL A 158 6.54 -13.13 4.65
N LEU A 159 7.35 -13.93 3.94
CA LEU A 159 7.70 -13.63 2.55
C LEU A 159 6.47 -13.58 1.64
N LYS A 160 5.52 -14.50 1.81
CA LYS A 160 4.25 -14.49 1.04
C LYS A 160 3.41 -13.26 1.35
N GLU A 161 3.38 -12.78 2.59
CA GLU A 161 2.68 -11.56 2.95
C GLU A 161 3.34 -10.33 2.32
N THR A 162 4.66 -10.23 2.38
CA THR A 162 5.41 -9.15 1.72
C THR A 162 5.21 -9.18 0.20
N GLN A 163 5.14 -10.36 -0.43
CA GLN A 163 4.78 -10.44 -1.85
C GLN A 163 3.39 -9.87 -2.13
N ARG A 164 2.39 -10.15 -1.29
CA ARG A 164 1.06 -9.57 -1.46
C ARG A 164 1.11 -8.06 -1.33
N ALA A 165 1.79 -7.54 -0.31
CA ALA A 165 1.99 -6.10 -0.14
C ALA A 165 2.65 -5.49 -1.38
N PHE A 166 3.74 -6.08 -1.88
CA PHE A 166 4.41 -5.67 -3.10
C PHE A 166 3.44 -5.56 -4.28
N MET A 167 2.62 -6.59 -4.49
CA MET A 167 1.62 -6.56 -5.56
C MET A 167 0.64 -5.41 -5.39
N TYR A 168 0.14 -5.20 -4.17
CA TYR A 168 -0.83 -4.15 -3.92
C TYR A 168 -0.25 -2.76 -4.15
N PHE A 169 0.92 -2.45 -3.60
CA PHE A 169 1.60 -1.18 -3.87
C PHE A 169 1.80 -0.97 -5.38
N SER A 170 2.20 -2.03 -6.11
CA SER A 170 2.33 -1.98 -7.57
C SER A 170 0.99 -1.75 -8.29
N LEU A 171 -0.12 -2.33 -7.81
CA LEU A 171 -1.47 -2.10 -8.37
C LEU A 171 -1.92 -0.64 -8.20
N TYR A 172 -1.55 -0.03 -7.08
CA TYR A 172 -1.80 1.38 -6.81
C TYR A 172 -0.71 2.31 -7.37
N LYS A 173 0.20 1.78 -8.19
CA LYS A 173 1.30 2.52 -8.85
C LYS A 173 2.27 3.21 -7.91
N MET A 174 2.37 2.75 -6.67
CA MET A 174 3.40 3.22 -5.76
C MET A 174 4.73 2.53 -6.08
N SER A 175 5.81 3.30 -6.08
CA SER A 175 7.13 2.78 -6.39
C SER A 175 7.76 2.12 -5.16
N ILE A 176 8.29 0.91 -5.36
CA ILE A 176 9.00 0.17 -4.33
C ILE A 176 10.48 0.18 -4.71
N ASP A 177 11.32 0.82 -3.90
CA ASP A 177 12.74 0.99 -4.22
C ASP A 177 13.66 0.03 -3.44
N GLY A 178 13.16 -0.64 -2.39
CA GLY A 178 13.98 -1.55 -1.60
C GLY A 178 13.18 -2.57 -0.79
N ILE A 179 13.79 -3.73 -0.55
CA ILE A 179 13.28 -4.75 0.35
C ILE A 179 14.30 -4.99 1.46
N ILE A 180 13.93 -4.80 2.72
CA ILE A 180 14.77 -5.10 3.88
C ILE A 180 14.45 -6.52 4.35
N MET A 181 15.44 -7.40 4.29
CA MET A 181 15.35 -8.79 4.77
C MET A 181 15.88 -8.85 6.20
N ASN A 182 14.99 -8.72 7.17
CA ASN A 182 15.31 -8.63 8.59
C ASN A 182 15.50 -10.01 9.24
N ARG A 183 16.15 -10.04 10.41
CA ARG A 183 16.35 -11.21 11.27
C ARG A 183 17.06 -12.39 10.57
N VAL A 184 18.02 -12.09 9.70
CA VAL A 184 18.89 -13.11 9.10
C VAL A 184 19.87 -13.62 10.16
N LEU A 185 19.96 -14.94 10.34
CA LEU A 185 20.91 -15.51 11.28
C LEU A 185 22.35 -15.22 10.82
N PRO A 186 23.18 -14.56 11.65
CA PRO A 186 24.56 -14.25 11.29
C PRO A 186 25.36 -15.49 10.90
N ASP A 187 26.20 -15.40 9.87
CA ASP A 187 27.09 -16.50 9.48
C ASP A 187 28.10 -16.87 10.60
N SER A 188 28.36 -15.97 11.55
CA SER A 188 29.24 -16.19 12.71
C SER A 188 28.73 -17.25 13.71
N ILE A 189 27.41 -17.55 13.72
CA ILE A 189 26.82 -18.62 14.55
C ILE A 189 27.27 -19.98 13.99
N LYS A 190 28.15 -20.71 14.69
CA LYS A 190 28.71 -21.98 14.20
C LYS A 190 27.99 -23.22 14.75
N GLU A 191 27.04 -23.02 15.66
CA GLU A 191 26.32 -24.05 16.37
C GLU A 191 25.47 -24.90 15.41
N THR A 192 25.61 -26.22 15.52
CA THR A 192 24.94 -27.20 14.66
C THR A 192 23.42 -27.13 14.77
N TYR A 193 22.90 -26.75 15.94
CA TYR A 193 21.46 -26.60 16.20
C TYR A 193 20.77 -25.65 15.20
N PHE A 194 21.43 -24.55 14.81
CA PHE A 194 20.87 -23.55 13.89
C PHE A 194 21.11 -23.86 12.41
N SER A 195 21.81 -24.94 12.08
CA SER A 195 22.18 -25.28 10.70
C SER A 195 20.96 -25.43 9.77
N GLY A 196 19.89 -26.07 10.27
CA GLY A 196 18.63 -26.23 9.54
C GLY A 196 17.95 -24.89 9.24
N TRP A 197 17.86 -23.99 10.23
CA TRP A 197 17.32 -22.65 10.03
C TRP A 197 18.16 -21.80 9.10
N LYS A 198 19.49 -21.83 9.21
CA LYS A 198 20.38 -21.14 8.25
C LYS A 198 20.16 -21.62 6.82
N LYS A 199 20.07 -22.93 6.60
CA LYS A 199 19.78 -23.49 5.27
C LYS A 199 18.41 -23.05 4.75
N SER A 200 17.40 -23.05 5.62
CA SER A 200 16.06 -22.59 5.31
C SER A 200 16.04 -21.10 4.94
N GLN A 201 16.66 -20.24 5.75
CA GLN A 201 16.75 -18.80 5.51
C GLN A 201 17.50 -18.51 4.21
N LYS A 202 18.65 -19.15 3.95
CA LYS A 202 19.37 -19.01 2.66
C LYS A 202 18.50 -19.37 1.46
N ASN A 203 17.65 -20.39 1.58
CA ASN A 203 16.70 -20.73 0.52
C ASN A 203 15.60 -19.66 0.35
N TYR A 204 15.06 -19.11 1.44
CA TYR A 204 14.04 -18.06 1.35
C TYR A 204 14.60 -16.71 0.89
N ILE A 205 15.85 -16.37 1.23
CA ILE A 205 16.55 -15.18 0.71
C ILE A 205 16.68 -15.29 -0.81
N LYS A 206 17.16 -16.44 -1.34
CA LYS A 206 17.22 -16.68 -2.79
C LYS A 206 15.86 -16.59 -3.48
N LYS A 207 14.81 -17.06 -2.82
CA LYS A 207 13.44 -16.90 -3.32
C LYS A 207 13.02 -15.43 -3.34
N ALA A 208 13.30 -14.68 -2.28
CA ALA A 208 13.01 -13.25 -2.20
C ALA A 208 13.72 -12.47 -3.30
N GLU A 209 15.00 -12.75 -3.57
CA GLU A 209 15.74 -12.17 -4.69
C GLU A 209 15.02 -12.42 -6.03
N ALA A 210 14.56 -13.64 -6.28
CA ALA A 210 13.82 -13.98 -7.50
C ALA A 210 12.40 -13.35 -7.55
N TYR A 211 11.75 -13.19 -6.40
CA TYR A 211 10.40 -12.66 -6.28
C TYR A 211 10.35 -11.15 -6.48
N PHE A 212 11.31 -10.43 -5.89
CA PHE A 212 11.33 -8.98 -5.90
C PHE A 212 12.24 -8.39 -6.97
N SER A 213 12.98 -9.21 -7.74
CA SER A 213 13.79 -8.75 -8.86
C SER A 213 13.00 -7.81 -9.79
N PRO A 214 13.57 -6.65 -10.17
CA PRO A 214 14.95 -6.19 -9.94
C PRO A 214 15.18 -5.34 -8.67
N ILE A 215 14.23 -5.26 -7.73
CA ILE A 215 14.34 -4.42 -6.52
C ILE A 215 15.49 -4.93 -5.62
N PRO A 216 16.38 -4.05 -5.12
CA PRO A 216 17.47 -4.44 -4.25
C PRO A 216 16.97 -4.98 -2.90
N LEU A 217 17.65 -6.04 -2.44
CA LEU A 217 17.42 -6.70 -1.16
C LEU A 217 18.54 -6.32 -0.17
N PHE A 218 18.17 -5.82 1.01
CA PHE A 218 19.08 -5.41 2.08
C PHE A 218 18.97 -6.39 3.25
N PRO A 219 19.86 -7.40 3.35
CA PRO A 219 19.84 -8.34 4.47
C PRO A 219 20.36 -7.69 5.75
N VAL A 220 19.61 -7.87 6.83
CA VAL A 220 19.93 -7.39 8.17
C VAL A 220 20.02 -8.59 9.11
N ASN A 221 21.13 -8.67 9.82
CA ASN A 221 21.36 -9.76 10.75
C ASN A 221 20.44 -9.64 11.97
N LEU A 222 20.11 -10.78 12.58
CA LEU A 222 19.49 -10.83 13.90
C LEU A 222 20.46 -10.27 14.94
N PHE A 223 20.05 -9.22 15.66
CA PHE A 223 20.81 -8.63 16.75
C PHE A 223 20.72 -9.49 18.02
N LYS A 224 21.74 -9.41 18.87
CA LYS A 224 21.81 -10.20 20.12
C LYS A 224 20.85 -9.70 21.20
N SER A 225 20.45 -8.44 21.12
CA SER A 225 19.55 -7.75 22.04
C SER A 225 18.60 -6.88 21.24
N GLU A 226 17.57 -6.36 21.92
CA GLU A 226 16.70 -5.34 21.34
C GLU A 226 17.52 -4.13 20.86
N VAL A 227 17.08 -3.54 19.75
CA VAL A 227 17.73 -2.38 19.15
C VAL A 227 17.21 -1.13 19.86
N LEU A 228 17.80 -0.82 21.02
CA LEU A 228 17.42 0.31 21.85
C LEU A 228 18.57 1.33 21.92
N GLY A 229 18.21 2.60 21.89
CA GLY A 229 19.14 3.71 21.95
C GLY A 229 19.85 4.02 20.62
N PHE A 230 20.47 5.19 20.57
CA PHE A 230 21.06 5.74 19.35
C PHE A 230 22.14 4.84 18.74
N ASP A 231 23.05 4.29 19.55
CA ASP A 231 24.16 3.48 19.03
C ASP A 231 23.68 2.18 18.38
N SER A 232 22.68 1.53 18.98
CA SER A 232 22.06 0.32 18.40
C SER A 232 21.33 0.64 17.10
N LEU A 233 20.58 1.75 17.06
CA LEU A 233 19.90 2.22 15.85
C LEU A 233 20.90 2.57 14.74
N LYS A 234 22.03 3.19 15.09
CA LYS A 234 23.12 3.49 14.15
C LYS A 234 23.73 2.19 13.60
N ALA A 235 24.01 1.21 14.45
CA ALA A 235 24.52 -0.08 14.01
C ALA A 235 23.54 -0.83 13.08
N LEU A 236 22.23 -0.69 13.31
CA LEU A 236 21.18 -1.19 12.42
C LEU A 236 21.22 -0.45 11.07
N ALA A 237 21.26 0.88 11.09
CA ALA A 237 21.35 1.70 9.88
C ALA A 237 22.61 1.37 9.07
N ASP A 238 23.77 1.21 9.72
CA ASP A 238 25.04 0.86 9.07
C ASP A 238 24.98 -0.51 8.36
N GLN A 239 24.22 -1.48 8.90
CA GLN A 239 23.99 -2.77 8.22
C GLN A 239 23.12 -2.63 6.97
N ILE A 240 22.07 -1.80 7.03
CA ILE A 240 21.12 -1.61 5.92
C ILE A 240 21.78 -0.80 4.81
N TYR A 241 22.29 0.38 5.15
CA TYR A 241 22.66 1.43 4.20
C TYR A 241 24.16 1.50 3.93
N LYS A 242 25.00 1.09 4.88
CA LYS A 242 26.47 1.24 4.79
C LYS A 242 26.85 2.70 4.49
N GLU A 243 27.49 2.95 3.35
CA GLU A 243 27.88 4.29 2.90
C GLU A 243 26.81 4.99 2.05
N LYS A 244 25.69 4.32 1.75
CA LYS A 244 24.60 4.89 0.95
C LYS A 244 23.76 5.84 1.79
N ASP A 245 23.28 6.91 1.17
CA ASP A 245 22.32 7.79 1.82
C ASP A 245 20.97 7.05 1.96
N PRO A 246 20.40 6.91 3.17
CA PRO A 246 19.07 6.32 3.35
C PRO A 246 17.96 7.08 2.61
N LEU A 247 18.19 8.31 2.16
CA LEU A 247 17.25 9.12 1.40
C LEU A 247 17.32 8.88 -0.12
N GLU A 248 18.37 8.22 -0.59
CA GLU A 248 18.46 7.84 -2.00
C GLU A 248 17.38 6.84 -2.38
N ARG A 249 16.96 6.90 -3.65
CA ARG A 249 16.17 5.83 -4.23
C ARG A 249 17.09 4.71 -4.70
N PHE A 250 16.82 3.48 -4.27
CA PHE A 250 17.67 2.34 -4.62
C PHE A 250 17.24 1.59 -5.89
N PHE A 251 16.08 1.91 -6.45
CA PHE A 251 15.63 1.40 -7.74
C PHE A 251 14.68 2.37 -8.44
N ASP A 252 14.97 2.66 -9.71
CA ASP A 252 14.13 3.45 -10.59
C ASP A 252 13.40 2.54 -11.59
N GLY A 253 12.08 2.52 -11.52
CA GLY A 253 11.23 1.91 -12.54
C GLY A 253 9.98 1.20 -12.01
N GLU A 254 9.16 0.77 -12.96
CA GLU A 254 8.01 -0.10 -12.68
C GLU A 254 8.39 -1.55 -13.03
N PRO A 255 8.56 -2.45 -12.04
CA PRO A 255 8.91 -3.84 -12.31
C PRO A 255 7.91 -4.51 -13.26
N TYR A 256 6.64 -4.14 -13.15
CA TYR A 256 5.54 -4.45 -14.06
C TYR A 256 4.35 -3.54 -13.75
N SER A 257 3.45 -3.34 -14.72
CA SER A 257 2.23 -2.55 -14.55
C SER A 257 0.98 -3.39 -14.76
N PHE A 258 -0.04 -3.17 -13.93
CA PHE A 258 -1.37 -3.74 -14.14
C PHE A 258 -2.28 -2.66 -14.73
N VAL A 259 -2.87 -2.97 -15.87
CA VAL A 259 -3.85 -2.11 -16.54
C VAL A 259 -5.20 -2.81 -16.50
N LYS A 260 -6.23 -2.10 -16.06
CA LYS A 260 -7.60 -2.58 -16.19
C LYS A 260 -8.17 -2.09 -17.52
N ALA A 261 -8.32 -2.99 -18.49
CA ALA A 261 -8.89 -2.71 -19.80
C ALA A 261 -10.18 -3.51 -19.96
N ASN A 262 -11.29 -2.84 -20.28
CA ASN A 262 -12.61 -3.47 -20.49
C ASN A 262 -13.06 -4.39 -19.33
N GLY A 263 -12.79 -4.00 -18.09
CA GLY A 263 -13.15 -4.77 -16.90
C GLY A 263 -12.22 -5.95 -16.58
N LYS A 264 -11.27 -6.29 -17.46
CA LYS A 264 -10.25 -7.33 -17.26
C LYS A 264 -8.91 -6.71 -16.86
N TYR A 265 -8.14 -7.43 -16.04
CA TYR A 265 -6.78 -7.03 -15.71
C TYR A 265 -5.81 -7.55 -16.78
N GLN A 266 -4.88 -6.69 -17.16
CA GLN A 266 -3.76 -6.98 -18.04
C GLN A 266 -2.48 -6.66 -17.29
N LEU A 267 -1.58 -7.62 -17.16
CA LEU A 267 -0.25 -7.43 -16.62
C LEU A 267 0.71 -7.11 -17.76
N ARG A 268 1.40 -5.98 -17.71
CA ARG A 268 2.46 -5.61 -18.65
C ARG A 268 3.81 -5.71 -17.96
N VAL A 269 4.69 -6.50 -18.54
CA VAL A 269 6.06 -6.70 -18.04
C VAL A 269 7.02 -6.27 -19.15
N LYS A 270 7.95 -5.36 -18.84
CA LYS A 270 9.02 -5.02 -19.77
C LYS A 270 10.02 -6.17 -19.85
N LEU A 271 10.26 -6.67 -21.05
CA LEU A 271 11.10 -7.79 -21.41
C LEU A 271 11.93 -7.39 -22.66
N PRO A 272 13.07 -6.69 -22.46
CA PRO A 272 13.88 -6.23 -23.58
C PRO A 272 14.56 -7.43 -24.29
N PHE A 273 14.68 -7.34 -25.62
CA PHE A 273 15.42 -8.29 -26.48
C PHE A 273 14.89 -9.74 -26.55
N ILE A 274 13.58 -9.94 -26.51
CA ILE A 274 12.96 -11.28 -26.42
C ILE A 274 12.05 -11.56 -27.61
N SER A 275 12.13 -12.78 -28.17
CA SER A 275 11.17 -13.26 -29.18
C SER A 275 10.04 -14.05 -28.51
N LYS A 276 8.89 -14.18 -29.19
CA LYS A 276 7.72 -14.88 -28.63
C LYS A 276 8.02 -16.35 -28.28
N GLU A 277 8.97 -16.97 -28.96
CA GLU A 277 9.36 -18.38 -28.79
C GLU A 277 10.17 -18.61 -27.51
N ASP A 278 10.77 -17.55 -26.95
CA ASP A 278 11.62 -17.63 -25.77
C ASP A 278 10.86 -17.48 -24.45
N VAL A 279 9.55 -17.18 -24.50
CA VAL A 279 8.73 -16.89 -23.32
C VAL A 279 7.87 -18.09 -22.95
N ASP A 280 8.16 -18.71 -21.81
CA ASP A 280 7.31 -19.72 -21.19
C ASP A 280 6.52 -19.12 -20.02
N LEU A 281 5.22 -19.41 -19.98
CA LEU A 281 4.28 -18.91 -18.99
C LEU A 281 3.62 -20.07 -18.26
N ASN A 282 3.82 -20.12 -16.95
CA ASN A 282 3.21 -21.14 -16.11
C ASN A 282 2.49 -20.47 -14.94
N LYS A 283 1.18 -20.69 -14.84
CA LYS A 283 0.38 -20.25 -13.69
C LYS A 283 0.24 -21.40 -12.70
N ILE A 284 0.68 -21.18 -11.46
CA ILE A 284 0.55 -22.13 -10.36
C ILE A 284 -0.23 -21.45 -9.24
N SER A 285 -1.49 -21.85 -9.04
CA SER A 285 -2.38 -21.27 -8.03
C SER A 285 -2.50 -19.74 -8.19
N ASP A 286 -1.95 -18.97 -7.25
CA ASP A 286 -1.92 -17.51 -7.18
C ASP A 286 -0.62 -16.89 -7.74
N GLU A 287 0.26 -17.67 -8.37
CA GLU A 287 1.51 -17.19 -8.98
C GLU A 287 1.50 -17.35 -10.50
N LEU A 288 1.95 -16.31 -11.21
CA LEU A 288 2.38 -16.38 -12.60
C LEU A 288 3.90 -16.45 -12.65
N ILE A 289 4.43 -17.49 -13.28
CA ILE A 289 5.84 -17.67 -13.53
C ILE A 289 6.09 -17.32 -15.00
N ILE A 290 6.93 -16.32 -15.23
CA ILE A 290 7.41 -15.93 -16.56
C ILE A 290 8.86 -16.40 -16.68
N ARG A 291 9.14 -17.29 -17.63
CA ARG A 291 10.49 -17.74 -17.96
C ARG A 291 10.89 -17.18 -19.31
N VAL A 292 12.10 -16.64 -19.37
CA VAL A 292 12.73 -16.23 -20.63
C VAL A 292 14.19 -16.64 -20.64
N GLY A 293 14.54 -17.66 -21.42
CA GLY A 293 15.88 -18.27 -21.36
C GLY A 293 16.23 -18.70 -19.92
N SER A 294 17.30 -18.13 -19.36
CA SER A 294 17.73 -18.34 -17.96
C SER A 294 17.01 -17.43 -16.95
N PHE A 295 16.31 -16.40 -17.42
CA PHE A 295 15.57 -15.48 -16.57
C PHE A 295 14.25 -16.12 -16.12
N LYS A 296 13.96 -16.06 -14.83
CA LYS A 296 12.70 -16.55 -14.26
C LYS A 296 12.15 -15.50 -13.31
N ARG A 297 10.94 -15.04 -13.59
CA ARG A 297 10.21 -14.08 -12.78
C ARG A 297 8.98 -14.72 -12.18
N HIS A 298 8.75 -14.45 -10.89
CA HIS A 298 7.57 -14.86 -10.17
C HIS A 298 6.72 -13.62 -9.88
N ILE A 299 5.47 -13.64 -10.31
CA ILE A 299 4.54 -12.53 -10.13
C ILE A 299 3.34 -13.08 -9.39
N MET A 300 3.11 -12.59 -8.18
CA MET A 300 1.89 -12.90 -7.45
C MET A 300 0.71 -12.26 -8.16
N LEU A 301 -0.38 -13.00 -8.28
CA LEU A 301 -1.58 -12.55 -8.97
C LEU A 301 -2.58 -11.98 -7.96
N PRO A 302 -3.17 -10.80 -8.23
CA PRO A 302 -4.29 -10.31 -7.45
C PRO A 302 -5.41 -11.35 -7.39
N ARG A 303 -6.13 -11.44 -6.26
CA ARG A 303 -7.20 -12.46 -6.06
C ARG A 303 -8.20 -12.51 -7.22
N GLN A 304 -8.51 -11.35 -7.80
CA GLN A 304 -9.46 -11.20 -8.91
C GLN A 304 -9.01 -11.91 -10.19
N VAL A 305 -7.71 -12.09 -10.41
CA VAL A 305 -7.15 -12.81 -11.57
C VAL A 305 -6.55 -14.16 -11.21
N ALA A 306 -6.22 -14.40 -9.94
CA ALA A 306 -5.76 -15.70 -9.48
C ALA A 306 -6.79 -16.82 -9.75
N ALA A 307 -8.08 -16.49 -9.82
CA ALA A 307 -9.16 -17.42 -10.16
C ALA A 307 -9.25 -17.77 -11.67
N SER A 308 -8.58 -17.02 -12.55
CA SER A 308 -8.62 -17.26 -14.00
C SER A 308 -7.94 -18.58 -14.36
N ASN A 309 -8.60 -19.42 -15.17
CA ASN A 309 -8.08 -20.72 -15.61
C ASN A 309 -7.20 -20.63 -16.86
N SER A 310 -7.25 -19.52 -17.61
CA SER A 310 -6.50 -19.37 -18.85
C SER A 310 -5.81 -18.01 -18.93
N VAL A 311 -4.53 -18.07 -19.30
CA VAL A 311 -3.66 -16.91 -19.44
C VAL A 311 -3.28 -16.78 -20.91
N LYS A 312 -3.59 -15.64 -21.52
CA LYS A 312 -3.14 -15.32 -22.89
C LYS A 312 -2.09 -14.24 -22.83
N ALA A 313 -0.98 -14.45 -23.50
CA ALA A 313 0.04 -13.41 -23.58
C ALA A 313 0.28 -12.95 -25.01
N LYS A 314 0.55 -11.65 -25.13
CA LYS A 314 0.93 -10.99 -26.36
C LYS A 314 2.20 -10.19 -26.11
N LEU A 315 3.22 -10.40 -26.94
CA LEU A 315 4.39 -9.54 -26.97
C LEU A 315 4.09 -8.34 -27.88
N ASP A 316 4.34 -7.13 -27.38
CA ASP A 316 4.16 -5.87 -28.10
C ASP A 316 5.42 -5.01 -27.90
N GLY A 317 6.31 -5.03 -28.90
CA GLY A 317 7.66 -4.49 -28.78
C GLY A 317 8.43 -5.16 -27.64
N GLU A 318 8.92 -4.36 -26.68
CA GLU A 318 9.62 -4.83 -25.48
C GLU A 318 8.70 -5.21 -24.32
N TYR A 319 7.38 -5.29 -24.52
CA TYR A 319 6.43 -5.53 -23.44
C TYR A 319 5.65 -6.82 -23.64
N LEU A 320 5.69 -7.70 -22.64
CA LEU A 320 4.79 -8.83 -22.54
C LEU A 320 3.51 -8.41 -21.84
N SER A 321 2.39 -8.48 -22.56
CA SER A 321 1.05 -8.22 -22.06
C SER A 321 0.32 -9.54 -21.80
N VAL A 322 0.13 -9.84 -20.52
CA VAL A 322 -0.55 -11.03 -20.03
C VAL A 322 -1.99 -10.68 -19.66
N HIS A 323 -2.94 -11.31 -20.35
CA HIS A 323 -4.37 -11.15 -20.17
C HIS A 323 -4.92 -12.36 -19.42
N PHE A 324 -5.73 -12.10 -18.41
CA PHE A 324 -6.41 -13.11 -17.62
C PHE A 324 -7.86 -13.21 -18.09
N ASP A 325 -8.23 -14.35 -18.67
CA ASP A 325 -9.61 -14.61 -19.12
C ASP A 325 -10.40 -15.25 -17.97
N SER A 326 -11.55 -14.66 -17.63
CA SER A 326 -12.47 -15.14 -16.59
C SER A 326 -13.05 -16.51 -16.92
#